data_AF-K8XBU9-F1
#
_entry.id   AF-K8XBU9-F1
#
_cell.length_a   1.000
_cell.length_b   1.000
_cell.length_c   1.000
_cell.angle_alpha   90.00
_cell.angle_beta   90.00
_cell.angle_gamma   90.00
#
_symmetry.space_group_name_H-M   'P 1'
#
loop_
_entity.id
_entity.type
_entity.pdbx_description
1 polymer ?
#
loop_
_entity_poly.entity_id
_entity_poly.type
_entity_poly.pdbx_seq_one_letter_code
_entity_poly.pdbx_strand_id
1 'polypeptide(L)'
;MREGTSASREEMRTEPDAGDVVKVPPKGPEANAVRAQMSEFGGAPLTPTLEAVFSSRYVAGLDRDLIDRIDAAPPEQQRAFARWCVHRAWERAGMAHIDWLRDVLTDMDAGKPVNDDFIASFAARNRLDQDPRITRRIVSGLPAHRELVQQYEALRAYSRSMYSEAEPLESAIEAFWHAAKTYGTDYPELIDAACRDFFDQQ
;
A
#
# COMPACT_ATOMS: atom_id res chain seq x y z
N MET A 1 -10.48 37.35 -48.47
CA MET A 1 -9.64 36.15 -48.38
C MET A 1 -8.50 36.49 -47.43
N ARG A 2 -8.55 36.01 -46.19
CA ARG A 2 -7.53 36.26 -45.14
C ARG A 2 -7.08 34.91 -44.60
N GLU A 3 -5.78 34.66 -44.65
CA GLU A 3 -5.08 33.66 -43.84
C GLU A 3 -4.94 34.14 -42.39
N GLY A 4 -4.71 33.20 -41.45
CA GLY A 4 -4.03 33.48 -40.18
C GLY A 4 -4.65 32.90 -38.90
N THR A 5 -4.41 31.61 -38.65
CA THR A 5 -3.96 30.96 -37.39
C THR A 5 -4.50 31.41 -36.01
N SER A 6 -5.12 30.47 -35.28
CA SER A 6 -4.57 29.90 -34.01
C SER A 6 -5.62 29.03 -33.32
N ALA A 7 -5.40 27.71 -33.30
CA ALA A 7 -6.02 26.81 -32.33
C ALA A 7 -4.89 25.96 -31.74
N SER A 8 -4.41 26.39 -30.58
CA SER A 8 -3.38 25.71 -29.80
C SER A 8 -3.80 24.27 -29.54
N ARG A 9 -3.10 23.32 -30.16
CA ARG A 9 -3.32 21.89 -30.04
C ARG A 9 -2.47 21.40 -28.87
N GLU A 10 -3.09 21.19 -27.72
CA GLU A 10 -2.40 20.67 -26.54
C GLU A 10 -1.98 19.21 -26.78
N GLU A 11 -0.68 19.02 -27.01
CA GLU A 11 -0.03 17.71 -27.08
C GLU A 11 0.20 17.21 -25.65
N MET A 12 -0.29 16.00 -25.33
CA MET A 12 -0.02 15.37 -24.03
C MET A 12 1.31 14.62 -24.09
N ARG A 13 2.27 15.03 -23.27
CA ARG A 13 3.59 14.40 -23.12
C ARG A 13 3.50 13.30 -22.06
N THR A 14 4.07 12.15 -22.37
CA THR A 14 4.34 11.09 -21.38
C THR A 14 5.79 10.67 -21.55
N GLU A 15 6.56 10.73 -20.47
CA GLU A 15 7.89 10.14 -20.39
C GLU A 15 7.79 8.77 -19.71
N PRO A 16 8.27 7.70 -20.36
CA PRO A 16 8.82 6.56 -19.67
C PRO A 16 10.33 6.44 -19.92
N ASP A 17 11.01 5.86 -18.95
CA ASP A 17 12.46 5.81 -18.74
C ASP A 17 13.23 5.08 -19.87
N ALA A 18 13.57 5.83 -20.92
CA ALA A 18 14.74 5.69 -21.82
C ALA A 18 14.50 6.46 -23.13
N GLY A 19 14.64 7.80 -23.10
CA GLY A 19 15.04 8.63 -24.25
C GLY A 19 14.18 8.72 -25.51
N ASP A 20 13.22 7.84 -25.75
CA ASP A 20 12.42 7.85 -26.97
C ASP A 20 10.94 8.14 -26.68
N VAL A 21 10.55 9.37 -26.98
CA VAL A 21 9.16 9.83 -26.98
C VAL A 21 8.39 9.08 -28.07
N VAL A 22 7.60 8.09 -27.67
CA VAL A 22 6.70 7.39 -28.60
C VAL A 22 5.41 8.21 -28.76
N LYS A 23 5.27 8.88 -29.90
CA LYS A 23 4.04 9.58 -30.29
C LYS A 23 2.97 8.57 -30.68
N VAL A 24 2.07 8.22 -29.76
CA VAL A 24 0.91 7.38 -30.05
C VAL A 24 -0.24 8.24 -30.63
N PRO A 25 -0.91 7.82 -31.71
CA PRO A 25 -2.08 8.51 -32.22
C PRO A 25 -3.19 8.62 -31.17
N PRO A 26 -3.86 9.78 -31.02
CA PRO A 26 -4.82 10.03 -29.94
C PRO A 26 -6.06 9.13 -29.97
N LYS A 27 -6.30 8.41 -31.07
CA LYS A 27 -7.36 7.40 -31.18
C LYS A 27 -6.73 6.13 -31.73
N GLY A 28 -6.51 5.15 -30.86
CA GLY A 28 -5.91 3.86 -31.17
C GLY A 28 -6.00 2.93 -29.97
N PRO A 29 -5.88 1.61 -30.16
CA PRO A 29 -5.97 0.62 -29.08
C PRO A 29 -4.93 0.89 -27.98
N GLU A 30 -3.72 1.31 -28.32
CA GLU A 30 -2.67 1.69 -27.35
C GLU A 30 -3.05 2.94 -26.55
N ALA A 31 -3.52 4.00 -27.20
CA ALA A 31 -3.98 5.21 -26.49
C ALA A 31 -5.21 4.95 -25.61
N ASN A 32 -6.06 3.99 -25.97
CA ASN A 32 -7.19 3.57 -25.15
C ASN A 32 -6.75 2.71 -23.96
N ALA A 33 -5.76 1.84 -24.13
CA ALA A 33 -5.18 1.06 -23.03
C ALA A 33 -4.49 1.99 -22.01
N VAL A 34 -3.72 2.97 -22.48
CA VAL A 34 -3.09 3.98 -21.61
C VAL A 34 -4.15 4.80 -20.87
N ARG A 35 -5.21 5.26 -21.54
CA ARG A 35 -6.32 5.97 -20.87
C ARG A 35 -7.06 5.11 -19.86
N ALA A 36 -7.25 3.83 -20.16
CA ALA A 36 -7.88 2.89 -19.24
C ALA A 36 -7.02 2.70 -17.99
N GLN A 37 -5.71 2.49 -18.15
CA GLN A 37 -4.76 2.42 -17.02
C GLN A 37 -4.70 3.72 -16.23
N MET A 38 -4.63 4.87 -16.90
CA MET A 38 -4.69 6.18 -16.24
C MET A 38 -5.99 6.34 -15.45
N SER A 39 -7.13 5.93 -16.00
CA SER A 39 -8.41 5.98 -15.28
C SER A 39 -8.50 4.98 -14.13
N GLU A 40 -7.77 3.86 -14.20
CA GLU A 40 -7.76 2.81 -13.18
C GLU A 40 -6.81 3.15 -12.01
N PHE A 41 -5.74 3.90 -12.26
CA PHE A 41 -4.66 4.17 -11.29
C PHE A 41 -4.48 5.65 -10.93
N GLY A 42 -5.58 6.42 -10.89
CA GLY A 42 -5.55 7.79 -10.37
C GLY A 42 -4.93 8.84 -11.29
N GLY A 43 -4.85 8.58 -12.60
CA GLY A 43 -4.50 9.56 -13.63
C GLY A 43 -3.19 9.30 -14.37
N ALA A 44 -2.36 8.35 -13.90
CA ALA A 44 -1.09 7.98 -14.54
C ALA A 44 -0.86 6.45 -14.48
N PRO A 45 -0.17 5.83 -15.45
CA PRO A 45 0.26 4.44 -15.34
C PRO A 45 1.15 4.21 -14.11
N LEU A 46 1.25 2.96 -13.66
CA LEU A 46 2.24 2.57 -12.64
C LEU A 46 3.63 2.47 -13.27
N THR A 47 4.67 2.72 -12.47
CA THR A 47 6.06 2.42 -12.88
C THR A 47 6.26 0.90 -12.96
N PRO A 48 7.22 0.38 -13.75
CA PRO A 48 7.48 -1.06 -13.80
C PRO A 48 7.76 -1.68 -12.43
N THR A 49 8.40 -0.93 -11.53
CA THR A 49 8.67 -1.35 -10.14
C THR A 49 7.37 -1.50 -9.35
N LEU A 50 6.43 -0.57 -9.49
CA LEU A 50 5.10 -0.66 -8.87
C LEU A 50 4.26 -1.78 -9.50
N GLU A 51 4.33 -2.00 -10.81
CA GLU A 51 3.60 -3.08 -11.48
C GLU A 51 4.03 -4.48 -11.00
N ALA A 52 5.29 -4.63 -10.58
CA ALA A 52 5.80 -5.88 -10.03
C ALA A 52 5.15 -6.27 -8.70
N VAL A 53 4.66 -5.29 -7.92
CA VAL A 53 3.97 -5.52 -6.65
C VAL A 53 2.47 -5.57 -6.89
N PHE A 54 1.87 -6.75 -6.69
CA PHE A 54 0.46 -7.01 -7.01
C PHE A 54 -0.51 -5.97 -6.41
N SER A 55 -0.25 -5.55 -5.17
CA SER A 55 -1.13 -4.67 -4.41
C SER A 55 -1.04 -3.19 -4.79
N SER A 56 -0.03 -2.77 -5.57
CA SER A 56 0.17 -1.37 -5.99
C SER A 56 -1.06 -0.77 -6.65
N ARG A 57 -1.72 -1.53 -7.51
CA ARG A 57 -2.94 -1.10 -8.21
C ARG A 57 -4.06 -0.67 -7.26
N TYR A 58 -4.20 -1.38 -6.15
CA TYR A 58 -5.26 -1.12 -5.19
C TYR A 58 -4.90 0.08 -4.32
N VAL A 59 -3.63 0.19 -3.91
CA VAL A 59 -3.13 1.34 -3.15
C VAL A 59 -3.22 2.62 -3.98
N ALA A 60 -2.84 2.59 -5.26
CA ALA A 60 -3.01 3.72 -6.19
C ALA A 60 -4.47 4.13 -6.37
N GLY A 61 -5.40 3.16 -6.31
CA GLY A 61 -6.83 3.42 -6.34
C GLY A 61 -7.38 4.03 -5.05
N LEU A 62 -6.70 3.85 -3.91
CA LEU A 62 -7.05 4.52 -2.65
C LEU A 62 -6.47 5.93 -2.60
N ASP A 63 -5.19 6.08 -2.92
CA ASP A 63 -4.49 7.37 -2.92
C ASP A 63 -3.26 7.33 -3.85
N ARG A 64 -3.28 8.14 -4.90
CA ARG A 64 -2.20 8.17 -5.90
C ARG A 64 -0.94 8.84 -5.38
N ASP A 65 -1.10 9.95 -4.68
CA ASP A 65 0.05 10.73 -4.19
C ASP A 65 0.83 9.93 -3.15
N LEU A 66 0.14 9.16 -2.31
CA LEU A 66 0.77 8.31 -1.31
C LEU A 66 1.60 7.18 -1.94
N ILE A 67 1.10 6.48 -2.95
CA ILE A 67 1.89 5.40 -3.58
C ILE A 67 3.12 5.95 -4.30
N ASP A 68 3.01 7.12 -4.93
CA ASP A 68 4.15 7.77 -5.58
C ASP A 68 5.20 8.22 -4.54
N ARG A 69 4.78 8.69 -3.35
CA ARG A 69 5.69 8.98 -2.23
C ARG A 69 6.38 7.73 -1.70
N ILE A 70 5.68 6.60 -1.62
CA ILE A 70 6.26 5.31 -1.20
C ILE A 70 7.30 4.82 -2.22
N ASP A 71 6.99 4.89 -3.52
CA ASP A 71 7.90 4.49 -4.61
C ASP A 71 9.18 5.34 -4.60
N ALA A 72 9.03 6.65 -4.43
CA ALA A 72 10.16 7.58 -4.40
C ALA A 72 11.02 7.52 -3.12
N ALA A 73 10.50 6.91 -2.04
CA ALA A 73 11.22 6.82 -0.77
C ALA A 73 12.42 5.86 -0.88
N PRO A 74 13.57 6.16 -0.22
CA PRO A 74 14.69 5.24 -0.19
C PRO A 74 14.33 3.93 0.52
N PRO A 75 15.02 2.80 0.21
CA PRO A 75 14.75 1.48 0.80
C PRO A 75 14.59 1.45 2.32
N GLU A 76 15.44 2.19 3.06
CA GLU A 76 15.36 2.24 4.51
C GLU A 76 14.05 2.89 5.00
N GLN A 77 13.61 3.95 4.31
CA GLN A 77 12.36 4.63 4.62
C GLN A 77 11.14 3.78 4.23
N GLN A 78 11.20 3.04 3.13
CA GLN A 78 10.15 2.06 2.77
C GLN A 78 10.00 0.97 3.85
N ARG A 79 11.11 0.41 4.35
CA ARG A 79 11.08 -0.55 5.47
C ARG A 79 10.56 0.08 6.76
N ALA A 80 10.94 1.32 7.05
CA ALA A 80 10.42 2.05 8.21
C ALA A 80 8.91 2.32 8.10
N PHE A 81 8.43 2.67 6.90
CA PHE A 81 7.02 2.87 6.63
C PHE A 81 6.22 1.58 6.82
N ALA A 82 6.76 0.46 6.32
CA ALA A 82 6.16 -0.85 6.52
C ALA A 82 5.96 -1.18 8.02
N ARG A 83 6.99 -0.97 8.84
CA ARG A 83 6.88 -1.14 10.31
C ARG A 83 5.84 -0.21 10.93
N TRP A 84 5.83 1.05 10.53
CA TRP A 84 4.83 2.03 10.98
C TRP A 84 3.40 1.57 10.65
N CYS A 85 3.15 1.06 9.43
CA CYS A 85 1.85 0.53 9.03
C CYS A 85 1.43 -0.67 9.88
N VAL A 86 2.37 -1.59 10.18
CA VAL A 86 2.09 -2.73 11.07
C VAL A 86 1.65 -2.25 12.45
N HIS A 87 2.38 -1.31 13.06
CA HIS A 87 2.00 -0.72 14.35
C HIS A 87 0.60 -0.14 14.30
N ARG A 88 0.31 0.71 13.30
CA ARG A 88 -1.03 1.31 13.13
C ARG A 88 -2.14 0.28 12.99
N ALA A 89 -1.90 -0.78 12.21
CA ALA A 89 -2.88 -1.85 12.05
C ALA A 89 -3.14 -2.59 13.38
N TRP A 90 -2.09 -2.90 14.14
CA TRP A 90 -2.20 -3.64 15.40
C TRP A 90 -2.80 -2.80 16.52
N GLU A 91 -2.51 -1.49 16.54
CA GLU A 91 -3.16 -0.50 17.39
C GLU A 91 -4.66 -0.40 17.06
N ARG A 92 -5.01 -0.20 15.78
CA ARG A 92 -6.41 -0.11 15.32
C ARG A 92 -7.20 -1.35 15.66
N ALA A 93 -6.60 -2.54 15.50
CA ALA A 93 -7.20 -3.83 15.85
C ALA A 93 -7.26 -4.10 17.37
N GLY A 94 -6.66 -3.23 18.19
CA GLY A 94 -6.67 -3.35 19.65
C GLY A 94 -5.83 -4.51 20.16
N MET A 95 -4.76 -4.90 19.46
CA MET A 95 -3.98 -6.09 19.79
C MET A 95 -2.51 -5.81 20.11
N ALA A 96 -1.99 -4.61 19.79
CA ALA A 96 -0.60 -4.22 20.04
C ALA A 96 -0.17 -4.29 21.53
N HIS A 97 -1.12 -4.20 22.47
CA HIS A 97 -0.82 -4.21 23.90
C HIS A 97 -0.69 -5.61 24.52
N ILE A 98 -0.96 -6.67 23.77
CA ILE A 98 -0.93 -8.05 24.27
C ILE A 98 0.49 -8.58 24.24
N ASP A 99 1.00 -9.12 25.35
CA ASP A 99 2.43 -9.36 25.56
C ASP A 99 3.13 -10.07 24.39
N TRP A 100 2.58 -11.20 23.92
CA TRP A 100 3.21 -11.97 22.82
C TRP A 100 3.13 -11.27 21.45
N LEU A 101 2.21 -10.34 21.26
CA LEU A 101 2.15 -9.50 20.07
C LEU A 101 3.09 -8.30 20.22
N ARG A 102 3.14 -7.69 21.41
CA ARG A 102 4.07 -6.61 21.74
C ARG A 102 5.52 -7.05 21.56
N ASP A 103 5.85 -8.28 21.96
CA ASP A 103 7.18 -8.86 21.78
C ASP A 103 7.54 -8.97 20.29
N VAL A 104 6.59 -9.35 19.43
CA VAL A 104 6.79 -9.40 17.96
C VAL A 104 7.03 -8.02 17.37
N LEU A 105 6.26 -7.00 17.80
CA LEU A 105 6.51 -5.61 17.38
C LEU A 105 7.88 -5.12 17.84
N THR A 106 8.28 -5.46 19.07
CA THR A 106 9.58 -5.10 19.62
C THR A 106 10.73 -5.75 18.85
N ASP A 107 10.59 -7.02 18.49
CA ASP A 107 11.58 -7.76 17.70
C ASP A 107 11.69 -7.20 16.27
N MET A 108 10.56 -6.83 15.67
CA MET A 108 10.50 -6.16 14.36
C MET A 108 11.21 -4.80 14.38
N ASP A 109 10.94 -3.97 15.39
CA ASP A 109 11.56 -2.64 15.54
C ASP A 109 13.06 -2.74 15.80
N ALA A 110 13.50 -3.79 16.52
CA ALA A 110 14.91 -4.08 16.74
C ALA A 110 15.61 -4.69 15.51
N GLY A 111 14.89 -4.95 14.41
CA GLY A 111 15.43 -5.56 13.20
C GLY A 111 15.90 -7.00 13.39
N LYS A 112 15.32 -7.72 14.37
CA LYS A 112 15.65 -9.14 14.56
C LYS A 112 15.12 -9.97 13.39
N PRO A 113 15.76 -11.13 13.10
CA PRO A 113 15.23 -12.07 12.13
C PRO A 113 13.80 -12.44 12.47
N VAL A 114 12.96 -12.51 11.44
CA VAL A 114 11.56 -12.81 11.61
C VAL A 114 11.38 -14.27 12.00
N ASN A 115 10.37 -14.52 12.83
CA ASN A 115 9.98 -15.88 13.17
C ASN A 115 9.10 -16.44 12.04
N ASP A 116 9.68 -17.29 11.19
CA ASP A 116 8.97 -17.88 10.04
C ASP A 116 7.72 -18.68 10.46
N ASP A 117 7.72 -19.32 11.63
CA ASP A 117 6.55 -20.03 12.16
C ASP A 117 5.39 -19.07 12.47
N PHE A 118 5.72 -17.81 12.83
CA PHE A 118 4.74 -16.76 13.04
C PHE A 118 4.15 -16.29 11.71
N ILE A 119 4.99 -16.11 10.69
CA ILE A 119 4.57 -15.65 9.35
C ILE A 119 3.77 -16.70 8.58
N ALA A 120 4.07 -18.00 8.73
CA ALA A 120 3.34 -19.10 8.09
C ALA A 120 1.87 -19.28 8.58
N SER A 121 1.42 -18.42 9.48
CA SER A 121 0.03 -17.91 9.59
C SER A 121 -1.08 -18.84 10.11
N PHE A 122 -0.83 -20.11 10.44
CA PHE A 122 -1.81 -20.90 11.21
C PHE A 122 -1.60 -20.79 12.73
N ALA A 123 -0.36 -20.89 13.22
CA ALA A 123 -0.07 -20.88 14.65
C ALA A 123 -0.42 -19.52 15.29
N ALA A 124 0.01 -18.41 14.68
CA ALA A 124 -0.30 -17.07 15.16
C ALA A 124 -1.82 -16.78 15.15
N ARG A 125 -2.52 -17.21 14.10
CA ARG A 125 -3.98 -17.08 14.00
C ARG A 125 -4.71 -17.94 15.04
N ASN A 126 -4.31 -19.19 15.21
CA ASN A 126 -4.90 -20.07 16.23
C ASN A 126 -4.67 -19.51 17.64
N ARG A 127 -3.47 -18.98 17.92
CA ARG A 127 -3.17 -18.31 19.19
C ARG A 127 -4.06 -17.07 19.37
N LEU A 128 -4.26 -16.28 18.32
CA LEU A 128 -5.18 -15.14 18.34
C LEU A 128 -6.62 -15.57 18.66
N ASP A 129 -7.08 -16.68 18.08
CA ASP A 129 -8.44 -17.20 18.28
C ASP A 129 -8.69 -17.76 19.69
N GLN A 130 -7.64 -18.20 20.38
CA GLN A 130 -7.71 -18.77 21.73
C GLN A 130 -7.38 -17.76 22.84
N ASP A 131 -6.84 -16.57 22.52
CA ASP A 131 -6.50 -15.57 23.54
C ASP A 131 -7.74 -14.77 23.95
N PRO A 132 -8.27 -14.95 25.17
CA PRO A 132 -9.51 -14.30 25.61
C PRO A 132 -9.35 -12.77 25.76
N ARG A 133 -8.13 -12.24 25.72
CA ARG A 133 -7.87 -10.79 25.74
C ARG A 133 -8.17 -10.14 24.38
N ILE A 134 -8.35 -10.92 23.32
CA ILE A 134 -8.57 -10.43 21.95
C ILE A 134 -10.05 -10.43 21.62
N THR A 135 -10.64 -9.24 21.59
CA THR A 135 -12.00 -9.06 21.07
C THR A 135 -11.96 -8.98 19.55
N ARG A 136 -12.37 -10.06 18.88
CA ARG A 136 -12.47 -10.08 17.42
C ARG A 136 -13.64 -9.22 16.94
N ARG A 137 -13.37 -8.33 15.98
CA ARG A 137 -14.38 -7.42 15.39
C ARG A 137 -14.55 -7.72 13.92
N ILE A 138 -15.80 -7.86 13.50
CA ILE A 138 -16.17 -7.86 12.09
C ILE A 138 -16.41 -6.42 11.69
N VAL A 139 -15.71 -5.96 10.66
CA VAL A 139 -15.82 -4.60 10.12
C VAL A 139 -16.03 -4.67 8.61
N SER A 140 -16.71 -3.67 8.08
CA SER A 140 -16.74 -3.44 6.64
C SER A 140 -15.32 -3.16 6.18
N GLY A 141 -14.89 -3.88 5.14
CA GLY A 141 -13.59 -3.65 4.53
C GLY A 141 -13.52 -2.32 3.79
N LEU A 142 -12.50 -2.18 2.95
CA LEU A 142 -12.42 -1.06 2.01
C LEU A 142 -13.68 -0.99 1.12
N PRO A 143 -14.00 0.18 0.50
CA PRO A 143 -15.14 0.31 -0.39
C PRO A 143 -15.20 -0.83 -1.43
N ALA A 144 -16.39 -1.42 -1.61
CA ALA A 144 -16.64 -2.59 -2.47
C ALA A 144 -15.98 -3.93 -2.01
N HIS A 145 -15.39 -4.00 -0.83
CA HIS A 145 -14.93 -5.26 -0.22
C HIS A 145 -15.96 -5.84 0.75
N ARG A 146 -15.81 -7.14 1.05
CA ARG A 146 -16.64 -7.87 2.01
C ARG A 146 -16.24 -7.53 3.45
N GLU A 147 -17.15 -7.82 4.37
CA GLU A 147 -16.88 -7.88 5.81
C GLU A 147 -15.65 -8.76 6.11
N LEU A 148 -14.81 -8.31 7.03
CA LEU A 148 -13.59 -9.00 7.43
C LEU A 148 -13.40 -8.95 8.95
N VAL A 149 -12.63 -9.89 9.49
CA VAL A 149 -12.21 -9.85 10.89
C VAL A 149 -10.96 -8.98 10.98
N GLN A 150 -11.10 -7.83 11.64
CA GLN A 150 -10.09 -6.78 11.69
C GLN A 150 -8.72 -7.28 12.16
N GLN A 151 -8.70 -8.15 13.18
CA GLN A 151 -7.47 -8.71 13.74
C GLN A 151 -6.72 -9.64 12.77
N TYR A 152 -7.43 -10.35 11.89
CA TYR A 152 -6.76 -11.18 10.90
C TYR A 152 -6.10 -10.35 9.81
N GLU A 153 -6.70 -9.22 9.42
CA GLU A 153 -6.04 -8.31 8.47
C GLU A 153 -4.87 -7.58 9.10
N ALA A 154 -4.96 -7.21 10.38
CA ALA A 154 -3.83 -6.66 11.10
C ALA A 154 -2.66 -7.67 11.18
N LEU A 155 -2.93 -8.95 11.43
CA LEU A 155 -1.90 -10.00 11.35
C LEU A 155 -1.30 -10.11 9.94
N ARG A 156 -2.11 -9.99 8.89
CA ARG A 156 -1.62 -10.01 7.50
C ARG A 156 -0.72 -8.82 7.20
N ALA A 157 -0.97 -7.64 7.77
CA ALA A 157 -0.09 -6.49 7.61
C ALA A 157 1.34 -6.82 8.00
N TYR A 158 1.56 -7.65 9.04
CA TYR A 158 2.87 -8.17 9.40
C TYR A 158 3.32 -9.30 8.47
N SER A 159 2.54 -10.39 8.35
CA SER A 159 3.00 -11.60 7.65
C SER A 159 3.23 -11.42 6.15
N ARG A 160 2.61 -10.41 5.54
CA ARG A 160 2.71 -10.10 4.11
C ARG A 160 3.78 -9.07 3.79
N SER A 161 4.41 -8.45 4.79
CA SER A 161 5.39 -7.39 4.58
C SER A 161 6.74 -7.66 5.25
N MET A 162 6.81 -8.56 6.23
CA MET A 162 7.99 -8.77 7.07
C MET A 162 8.70 -10.12 6.81
N TYR A 163 8.37 -10.86 5.75
CA TYR A 163 9.09 -12.11 5.44
C TYR A 163 10.52 -11.82 4.94
N SER A 164 11.41 -12.81 5.07
CA SER A 164 12.86 -12.67 4.87
C SER A 164 13.25 -12.16 3.48
N GLU A 165 12.52 -12.55 2.45
CA GLU A 165 12.79 -12.18 1.06
C GLU A 165 12.04 -10.92 0.61
N ALA A 166 11.33 -10.23 1.51
CA ALA A 166 10.53 -9.07 1.14
C ALA A 166 11.42 -7.89 0.71
N GLU A 167 11.24 -7.45 -0.53
CA GLU A 167 11.88 -6.26 -1.04
C GLU A 167 11.31 -5.01 -0.36
N PRO A 168 12.11 -3.95 -0.14
CA PRO A 168 11.70 -2.77 0.62
C PRO A 168 10.36 -2.15 0.18
N LEU A 169 10.19 -1.96 -1.13
CA LEU A 169 8.97 -1.38 -1.72
C LEU A 169 7.76 -2.31 -1.54
N GLU A 170 7.96 -3.61 -1.76
CA GLU A 170 6.92 -4.62 -1.56
C GLU A 170 6.46 -4.63 -0.11
N SER A 171 7.40 -4.63 0.85
CA SER A 171 7.09 -4.52 2.29
C SER A 171 6.21 -3.30 2.58
N ALA A 172 6.57 -2.13 2.05
CA ALA A 172 5.83 -0.89 2.29
C ALA A 172 4.39 -0.97 1.75
N ILE A 173 4.23 -1.44 0.52
CA ILE A 173 2.93 -1.50 -0.16
C ILE A 173 2.03 -2.57 0.46
N GLU A 174 2.54 -3.78 0.72
CA GLU A 174 1.75 -4.86 1.34
C GLU A 174 1.35 -4.50 2.78
N ALA A 175 2.25 -3.88 3.56
CA ALA A 175 1.94 -3.42 4.91
C ALA A 175 0.82 -2.37 4.90
N PHE A 176 0.94 -1.36 4.04
CA PHE A 176 -0.08 -0.31 3.92
C PHE A 176 -1.42 -0.88 3.43
N TRP A 177 -1.42 -1.74 2.42
CA TRP A 177 -2.63 -2.33 1.88
C TRP A 177 -3.43 -3.09 2.96
N HIS A 178 -2.75 -3.92 3.75
CA HIS A 178 -3.40 -4.66 4.83
C HIS A 178 -3.76 -3.78 6.04
N ALA A 179 -2.98 -2.73 6.31
CA ALA A 179 -3.34 -1.72 7.30
C ALA A 179 -4.62 -0.97 6.88
N ALA A 180 -4.73 -0.54 5.63
CA ALA A 180 -5.93 0.12 5.08
C ALA A 180 -7.16 -0.80 5.19
N LYS A 181 -7.01 -2.10 4.89
CA LYS A 181 -8.08 -3.10 5.11
C LYS A 181 -8.46 -3.26 6.59
N THR A 182 -7.50 -3.11 7.51
CA THR A 182 -7.75 -3.13 8.96
C THR A 182 -8.56 -1.92 9.41
N TYR A 183 -8.33 -0.75 8.79
CA TYR A 183 -9.11 0.45 9.01
C TYR A 183 -10.48 0.39 8.34
N GLY A 184 -10.63 -0.39 7.26
CA GLY A 184 -11.91 -0.57 6.58
C GLY A 184 -12.34 0.74 5.91
N THR A 185 -13.58 1.17 6.12
CA THR A 185 -14.08 2.45 5.60
C THR A 185 -13.33 3.67 6.15
N ASP A 186 -12.64 3.53 7.28
CA ASP A 186 -11.90 4.61 7.93
C ASP A 186 -10.45 4.72 7.42
N TYR A 187 -10.11 4.05 6.31
CA TYR A 187 -8.79 4.13 5.70
C TYR A 187 -8.29 5.56 5.36
N PRO A 188 -9.14 6.58 5.10
CA PRO A 188 -8.64 7.95 4.94
C PRO A 188 -7.93 8.46 6.19
N GLU A 189 -8.33 8.02 7.40
CA GLU A 189 -7.62 8.36 8.64
C GLU A 189 -6.17 7.85 8.64
N LEU A 190 -5.95 6.66 8.04
CA LEU A 190 -4.62 6.07 7.92
C LEU A 190 -3.77 6.83 6.90
N ILE A 191 -4.35 7.25 5.77
CA ILE A 191 -3.67 8.06 4.74
C ILE A 191 -3.23 9.40 5.36
N ASP A 192 -4.15 10.09 6.04
CA ASP A 192 -3.85 11.37 6.70
C ASP A 192 -2.73 11.22 7.74
N ALA A 193 -2.75 10.12 8.50
CA ALA A 193 -1.70 9.82 9.46
C ALA A 193 -0.36 9.47 8.78
N ALA A 194 -0.37 8.76 7.64
CA ALA A 194 0.83 8.43 6.90
C ALA A 194 1.53 9.70 6.38
N CYS A 195 0.76 10.62 5.79
CA CYS A 195 1.27 11.92 5.36
C CYS A 195 1.83 12.70 6.55
N ARG A 196 0.99 12.98 7.57
CA ARG A 196 1.33 13.86 8.68
C ARG A 196 2.40 13.32 9.62
N ASP A 197 2.30 12.05 10.00
CA ASP A 197 3.09 11.47 11.10
C ASP A 197 4.35 10.74 10.61
N PHE A 198 4.41 10.35 9.32
CA PHE A 198 5.54 9.59 8.78
C PHE A 198 6.32 10.36 7.71
N PHE A 199 5.66 10.83 6.66
CA PHE A 199 6.37 11.45 5.54
C PHE A 199 6.63 12.95 5.70
N ASP A 200 5.79 13.68 6.44
CA ASP A 200 5.94 15.14 6.64
C ASP A 200 6.85 15.50 7.84
N GLN A 201 7.27 14.52 8.66
CA GLN A 201 8.15 14.71 9.83
C GLN A 201 9.65 14.58 9.49
N GLN A 202 10.01 14.49 8.21
CA GLN A 202 11.36 14.16 7.74
C GLN A 202 12.12 15.39 7.26
#